data_AF-B0BZA2-F1
#
_entry.id   AF-B0BZA2-F1
#
_cell.length_a   1.000
_cell.length_b   1.000
_cell.length_c   1.000
_cell.angle_alpha   90.00
_cell.angle_beta   90.00
_cell.angle_gamma   90.00
#
_symmetry.space_group_name_H-M   'P 1'
#
loop_
_entity.id
_entity.type
_entity.pdbx_description
1 polymer ?
#
loop_
_entity_poly.entity_id
_entity_poly.type
_entity_poly.pdbx_seq_one_letter_code
_entity_poly.pdbx_strand_id
1 'polypeptide(L)'
;MRITLGDLTNIYVLGDSLSDTGNIFTFTAGQIPPPPYFEGRVSNGPVAIEYVVDRLNNAESNLNLALAPSLLGGNNFSFTGAGTGRNNSNEDDFNLDLPGLLDQVDAYRQLGTDSANSLFFVWAGPTNFLDNLGGTNTDDRAVLIEQGVENLLVGVEALVASGASKFVIPNMLNLGRLPTSAAFQREARTVAIAFNGRLGLSLDNLEQKVGNQSLELVEVDLFGLGETIAENPTRFGFTNTTDPLLSLVATGQALPNTPGFFFWDPLHPTTQAHAIIGETIFNTLIGDIPQPTLNDILGTSQRDFLFGTKAADNIDGFAGNDFLFGLSGDDRIEGWQGRDWLFGNTGNDTIDGGAGRDVAWGGSGDDLVFGGEGGDWLSGNEGSDILIGDEGADALWGNQGDDDLLGGRGNDRLWGNAGDDILRGGEGHDWLFGGNGADKLVGGNGDDWLAGGAGDDVFVGGPGQDSLIGGLGNDVVQYQALMSDFTFRGGPEQFQVIGAGGTQTLLGIEFLEFANEQIAVHSLPFASSIPLLEI
;
A
#
# COMPACT_ATOMS: atom_id res chain seq x y z
N MET A 1 1.53 24.21 14.62
CA MET A 1 0.49 23.27 15.03
C MET A 1 -0.63 23.33 14.02
N ARG A 2 -0.95 22.21 13.38
CA ARG A 2 -2.16 22.09 12.54
C ARG A 2 -3.41 21.78 13.37
N ILE A 3 -3.28 21.29 14.61
CA ILE A 3 -4.40 20.97 15.50
C ILE A 3 -4.40 21.85 16.77
N THR A 4 -5.57 22.36 17.12
CA THR A 4 -5.83 23.13 18.34
C THR A 4 -6.25 22.19 19.48
N LEU A 5 -5.39 22.04 20.50
CA LEU A 5 -5.57 21.05 21.57
C LEU A 5 -6.41 21.53 22.78
N GLY A 6 -6.48 22.85 23.03
CA GLY A 6 -6.94 23.42 24.31
C GLY A 6 -8.41 23.19 24.68
N ASP A 7 -9.24 22.77 23.72
CA ASP A 7 -10.69 22.58 23.90
C ASP A 7 -11.13 21.11 23.78
N LEU A 8 -10.18 20.17 23.71
CA LEU A 8 -10.50 18.75 23.55
C LEU A 8 -11.13 18.17 24.82
N THR A 9 -12.26 17.50 24.67
CA THR A 9 -12.97 16.77 25.73
C THR A 9 -13.00 15.27 25.50
N ASN A 10 -12.87 14.83 24.24
CA ASN A 10 -12.84 13.42 23.88
C ASN A 10 -11.74 13.13 22.84
N ILE A 11 -11.32 11.87 22.82
CA ILE A 11 -10.56 11.28 21.72
C ILE A 11 -11.32 10.06 21.25
N TYR A 12 -11.54 9.94 19.95
CA TYR A 12 -12.17 8.78 19.32
C TYR A 12 -11.15 8.08 18.43
N VAL A 13 -11.03 6.77 18.59
CA VAL A 13 -10.01 5.96 17.90
C VAL A 13 -10.71 4.93 17.05
N LEU A 14 -10.40 4.89 15.76
CA LEU A 14 -10.92 3.93 14.80
C LEU A 14 -9.75 3.33 14.03
N GLY A 15 -9.78 2.02 13.78
CA GLY A 15 -8.63 1.35 13.19
C GLY A 15 -8.58 -0.15 13.39
N ASP A 16 -7.36 -0.67 13.27
CA ASP A 16 -7.04 -2.09 13.34
C ASP A 16 -6.32 -2.50 14.64
N SER A 17 -5.55 -3.58 14.59
CA SER A 17 -4.76 -4.14 15.71
C SER A 17 -3.69 -3.18 16.25
N LEU A 18 -3.21 -2.23 15.46
CA LEU A 18 -2.20 -1.26 15.90
C LEU A 18 -2.76 -0.23 16.89
N SER A 19 -4.09 -0.12 16.97
CA SER A 19 -4.83 0.78 17.86
C SER A 19 -5.81 0.06 18.80
N ASP A 20 -6.05 -1.24 18.62
CA ASP A 20 -6.96 -2.03 19.46
C ASP A 20 -6.42 -2.18 20.90
N THR A 21 -7.22 -1.74 21.87
CA THR A 21 -6.91 -1.83 23.31
C THR A 21 -7.58 -3.00 24.01
N GLY A 22 -8.07 -4.00 23.27
CA GLY A 22 -8.67 -5.23 23.79
C GLY A 22 -10.15 -5.43 23.41
N ASN A 23 -10.64 -4.77 22.37
CA ASN A 23 -11.99 -4.94 21.84
C ASN A 23 -12.18 -6.37 21.31
N ILE A 24 -11.29 -6.86 20.44
CA ILE A 24 -11.40 -8.24 19.93
C ILE A 24 -11.26 -9.26 21.05
N PHE A 25 -10.40 -8.99 22.04
CA PHE A 25 -10.18 -9.87 23.18
C PHE A 25 -11.42 -9.99 24.05
N THR A 26 -12.08 -8.86 24.31
CA THR A 26 -13.34 -8.85 25.05
C THR A 26 -14.44 -9.58 24.24
N PHE A 27 -14.52 -9.32 22.94
CA PHE A 27 -15.55 -9.89 22.07
C PHE A 27 -15.42 -11.41 21.90
N THR A 28 -14.20 -11.90 21.74
CA THR A 28 -13.87 -13.33 21.59
C THR A 28 -13.73 -14.06 22.94
N ALA A 29 -14.12 -13.44 24.05
CA ALA A 29 -13.99 -13.98 25.40
C ALA A 29 -12.56 -14.45 25.75
N GLY A 30 -11.57 -13.71 25.26
CA GLY A 30 -10.15 -13.88 25.54
C GLY A 30 -9.41 -14.83 24.59
N GLN A 31 -10.01 -15.16 23.44
CA GLN A 31 -9.37 -16.05 22.46
C GLN A 31 -8.34 -15.32 21.59
N ILE A 32 -8.58 -14.05 21.23
CA ILE A 32 -7.64 -13.25 20.42
C ILE A 32 -7.31 -11.92 21.10
N PRO A 33 -6.04 -11.52 21.17
CA PRO A 33 -4.89 -12.40 21.10
C PRO A 33 -4.79 -13.20 22.42
N PRO A 34 -4.43 -14.50 22.37
CA PRO A 34 -4.28 -15.31 23.58
C PRO A 34 -3.00 -14.89 24.34
N PRO A 35 -2.73 -15.36 25.57
CA PRO A 35 -1.40 -15.22 26.16
C PRO A 35 -0.30 -15.76 25.23
N PRO A 36 0.90 -15.14 25.16
CA PRO A 36 1.45 -14.18 26.12
C PRO A 36 1.23 -12.69 25.75
N TYR A 37 0.23 -12.37 24.93
CA TYR A 37 -0.09 -10.98 24.58
C TYR A 37 -0.62 -10.20 25.80
N PHE A 38 -0.39 -8.89 25.81
CA PHE A 38 -0.64 -8.04 26.97
C PHE A 38 -2.10 -7.59 27.04
N GLU A 39 -2.86 -8.13 27.97
CA GLU A 39 -4.23 -7.67 28.30
C GLU A 39 -5.12 -7.42 27.07
N GLY A 40 -5.04 -8.31 26.07
CA GLY A 40 -5.84 -8.24 24.84
C GLY A 40 -5.30 -7.32 23.74
N ARG A 41 -4.16 -6.64 23.92
CA ARG A 41 -3.47 -5.89 22.85
C ARG A 41 -2.67 -6.85 22.00
N VAL A 42 -2.56 -6.61 20.69
CA VAL A 42 -1.71 -7.39 19.79
C VAL A 42 -0.24 -6.96 19.91
N SER A 43 0.27 -6.90 21.14
CA SER A 43 1.63 -6.53 21.50
C SER A 43 2.00 -7.11 22.88
N ASN A 44 3.21 -6.84 23.36
CA ASN A 44 3.68 -7.21 24.71
C ASN A 44 3.47 -6.11 25.77
N GLY A 45 2.68 -5.09 25.46
CA GLY A 45 2.35 -3.97 26.35
C GLY A 45 1.31 -3.05 25.71
N PRO A 46 1.14 -1.83 26.24
CA PRO A 46 0.28 -0.82 25.63
C PRO A 46 0.63 -0.53 24.17
N VAL A 47 -0.40 -0.17 23.38
CA VAL A 47 -0.27 0.24 21.97
C VAL A 47 -0.10 1.76 21.83
N ALA A 48 0.23 2.24 20.63
CA ALA A 48 0.70 3.61 20.40
C ALA A 48 -0.28 4.68 20.90
N ILE A 49 -1.57 4.49 20.67
CA ILE A 49 -2.61 5.44 21.06
C ILE A 49 -2.73 5.60 22.59
N GLU A 50 -2.38 4.57 23.37
CA GLU A 50 -2.37 4.66 24.84
C GLU A 50 -1.25 5.60 25.32
N TYR A 51 -0.09 5.57 24.65
CA TYR A 51 1.01 6.51 24.91
C TYR A 51 0.65 7.94 24.49
N VAL A 52 -0.01 8.12 23.33
CA VAL A 52 -0.46 9.43 22.86
C VAL A 52 -1.41 10.07 23.88
N VAL A 53 -2.40 9.32 24.38
CA VAL A 53 -3.37 9.82 25.37
C VAL A 53 -2.71 10.18 26.69
N ASP A 54 -1.78 9.36 27.19
CA ASP A 54 -1.01 9.68 28.40
C ASP A 54 -0.21 10.98 28.21
N ARG A 55 0.45 11.12 27.06
CA ARG A 55 1.23 12.33 26.74
C ARG A 55 0.37 13.58 26.62
N LEU A 56 -0.80 13.51 25.99
CA LEU A 56 -1.74 14.63 25.90
C LEU A 56 -2.24 15.08 27.29
N ASN A 57 -2.67 14.13 28.13
CA ASN A 57 -3.15 14.43 29.48
C ASN A 57 -2.05 15.00 30.39
N ASN A 58 -0.78 14.61 30.18
CA ASN A 58 0.36 15.14 30.93
C ASN A 58 0.85 16.51 30.41
N ALA A 59 0.67 16.79 29.12
CA ALA A 59 1.09 18.05 28.50
C ALA A 59 0.11 19.20 28.81
N GLU A 60 -1.19 18.91 28.84
CA GLU A 60 -2.24 19.91 29.02
C GLU A 60 -3.06 19.59 30.27
N SER A 61 -2.98 20.46 31.30
CA SER A 61 -3.51 20.20 32.64
C SER A 61 -5.03 20.02 32.73
N ASN A 62 -5.76 20.26 31.63
CA ASN A 62 -7.22 20.16 31.56
C ASN A 62 -7.71 19.03 30.66
N LEU A 63 -6.83 18.32 29.96
CA LEU A 63 -7.21 17.15 29.18
C LEU A 63 -7.42 15.96 30.14
N ASN A 64 -8.61 15.37 30.09
CA ASN A 64 -8.97 14.16 30.83
C ASN A 64 -9.50 13.12 29.82
N LEU A 65 -8.68 12.84 28.81
CA LEU A 65 -8.98 11.90 27.75
C LEU A 65 -8.89 10.48 28.30
N ALA A 66 -9.88 9.65 27.99
CA ALA A 66 -9.92 8.26 28.40
C ALA A 66 -10.13 7.34 27.20
N LEU A 67 -9.44 6.20 27.22
CA LEU A 67 -9.68 5.07 26.32
C LEU A 67 -10.33 3.97 27.16
N ALA A 68 -11.51 3.51 26.74
CA ALA A 68 -12.18 2.37 27.36
C ALA A 68 -12.43 1.29 26.29
N PRO A 69 -12.08 0.03 26.56
CA PRO A 69 -12.11 -1.07 25.58
C PRO A 69 -13.51 -1.68 25.43
N SER A 70 -14.57 -0.87 25.41
CA SER A 70 -15.94 -1.40 25.25
C SER A 70 -16.64 -0.80 24.04
N LEU A 71 -17.01 -1.67 23.09
CA LEU A 71 -17.87 -1.38 21.92
C LEU A 71 -19.16 -0.60 22.25
N LEU A 72 -19.61 -0.65 23.51
CA LEU A 72 -20.81 0.02 24.00
C LEU A 72 -20.47 0.88 25.21
N GLY A 73 -19.80 2.02 24.96
CA GLY A 73 -19.57 3.06 25.97
C GLY A 73 -18.13 3.54 26.12
N GLY A 74 -17.20 3.01 25.32
CA GLY A 74 -15.84 3.51 25.22
C GLY A 74 -15.65 4.39 23.98
N ASN A 75 -14.45 4.96 23.88
CA ASN A 75 -14.08 5.86 22.77
C ASN A 75 -13.02 5.25 21.84
N ASN A 76 -12.62 3.99 22.05
CA ASN A 76 -11.79 3.25 21.12
C ASN A 76 -12.63 2.18 20.42
N PHE A 77 -12.90 2.39 19.13
CA PHE A 77 -13.65 1.50 18.25
C PHE A 77 -12.75 0.54 17.46
N SER A 78 -11.42 0.74 17.51
CA SER A 78 -10.46 -0.07 16.75
C SER A 78 -10.64 -1.55 17.04
N PHE A 79 -10.55 -2.36 15.99
CA PHE A 79 -10.80 -3.78 16.07
C PHE A 79 -9.70 -4.54 15.33
N THR A 80 -9.04 -5.45 16.01
CA THR A 80 -8.00 -6.30 15.40
C THR A 80 -8.51 -6.97 14.13
N GLY A 81 -7.72 -6.91 13.06
CA GLY A 81 -8.06 -7.43 11.74
C GLY A 81 -9.03 -6.58 10.93
N ALA A 82 -9.39 -5.37 11.37
CA ALA A 82 -10.20 -4.48 10.54
C ALA A 82 -9.44 -4.08 9.26
N GLY A 83 -10.10 -4.22 8.10
CA GLY A 83 -9.70 -3.52 6.88
C GLY A 83 -10.23 -2.08 6.87
N THR A 84 -9.87 -1.30 5.85
CA THR A 84 -10.38 0.07 5.65
C THR A 84 -11.86 0.10 5.27
N GLY A 85 -12.38 -0.98 4.67
CA GLY A 85 -13.79 -1.15 4.32
C GLY A 85 -14.64 -1.68 5.48
N ARG A 86 -15.57 -2.59 5.18
CA ARG A 86 -16.43 -3.27 6.16
C ARG A 86 -15.91 -4.64 6.60
N ASN A 87 -14.98 -5.22 5.85
CA ASN A 87 -14.49 -6.56 6.11
C ASN A 87 -13.46 -6.59 7.24
N ASN A 88 -13.35 -7.74 7.89
CA ASN A 88 -12.32 -8.04 8.87
C ASN A 88 -11.65 -9.40 8.61
N SER A 89 -10.33 -9.47 8.70
CA SER A 89 -9.54 -10.66 8.40
C SER A 89 -9.79 -11.86 9.33
N ASN A 90 -10.45 -11.65 10.47
CA ASN A 90 -10.79 -12.72 11.42
C ASN A 90 -12.23 -13.26 11.24
N GLU A 91 -13.01 -12.81 10.25
CA GLU A 91 -14.41 -13.26 10.06
C GLU A 91 -14.52 -14.79 9.89
N ASP A 92 -13.63 -15.36 9.07
CA ASP A 92 -13.61 -16.79 8.76
C ASP A 92 -13.19 -17.66 9.95
N ASP A 93 -12.30 -17.15 10.81
CA ASP A 93 -11.78 -17.87 11.98
C ASP A 93 -12.86 -18.11 13.05
N PHE A 94 -13.85 -17.22 13.13
CA PHE A 94 -14.91 -17.29 14.15
C PHE A 94 -16.31 -17.54 13.58
N ASN A 95 -16.48 -17.48 12.26
CA ASN A 95 -17.79 -17.48 11.61
C ASN A 95 -18.70 -16.41 12.26
N LEU A 96 -18.15 -15.19 12.41
CA LEU A 96 -18.78 -14.01 12.99
C LEU A 96 -18.52 -12.81 12.08
N ASP A 97 -19.53 -11.97 11.88
CA ASP A 97 -19.36 -10.68 11.21
C ASP A 97 -18.62 -9.73 12.19
N LEU A 98 -17.36 -9.44 11.90
CA LEU A 98 -16.49 -8.57 12.69
C LEU A 98 -16.30 -7.23 11.97
N PRO A 99 -16.21 -6.10 12.69
CA PRO A 99 -16.27 -4.78 12.04
C PRO A 99 -14.96 -4.43 11.32
N GLY A 100 -15.08 -3.95 10.09
CA GLY A 100 -14.07 -3.11 9.43
C GLY A 100 -14.16 -1.65 9.89
N LEU A 101 -13.30 -0.78 9.35
CA LEU A 101 -13.28 0.65 9.70
C LEU A 101 -14.62 1.35 9.41
N LEU A 102 -15.29 1.06 8.29
CA LEU A 102 -16.57 1.71 7.96
C LEU A 102 -17.69 1.34 8.93
N ASP A 103 -17.69 0.12 9.49
CA ASP A 103 -18.64 -0.27 10.52
C ASP A 103 -18.35 0.43 11.86
N GLN A 104 -17.07 0.65 12.18
CA GLN A 104 -16.66 1.45 13.34
C GLN A 104 -17.14 2.91 13.22
N VAL A 105 -17.02 3.51 12.02
CA VAL A 105 -17.55 4.85 11.73
C VAL A 105 -19.06 4.89 11.89
N ASP A 106 -19.78 3.91 11.34
CA ASP A 106 -21.24 3.84 11.47
C ASP A 106 -21.67 3.67 12.94
N ALA A 107 -20.96 2.85 13.71
CA ALA A 107 -21.19 2.68 15.14
C ALA A 107 -21.02 3.99 15.91
N TYR A 108 -19.94 4.74 15.66
CA TYR A 108 -19.73 6.07 16.25
C TYR A 108 -20.89 7.01 15.95
N ARG A 109 -21.30 7.11 14.67
CA ARG A 109 -22.36 8.03 14.22
C ARG A 109 -23.72 7.72 14.83
N GLN A 110 -23.98 6.45 15.16
CA GLN A 110 -25.21 6.04 15.84
C GLN A 110 -25.28 6.45 17.31
N LEU A 111 -24.14 6.70 17.97
CA LEU A 111 -24.11 7.12 19.38
C LEU A 111 -24.57 8.57 19.60
N GLY A 112 -24.56 9.40 18.56
CA GLY A 112 -24.97 10.81 18.66
C GLY A 112 -24.09 11.65 19.59
N THR A 113 -22.78 11.37 19.63
CA THR A 113 -21.78 12.01 20.49
C THR A 113 -21.35 13.40 19.98
N ASP A 114 -20.80 14.23 20.87
CA ASP A 114 -20.28 15.56 20.54
C ASP A 114 -18.96 15.44 19.74
N SER A 115 -18.98 15.90 18.50
CA SER A 115 -17.85 15.86 17.57
C SER A 115 -17.02 17.14 17.56
N ALA A 116 -17.52 18.26 18.09
CA ALA A 116 -16.88 19.58 17.94
C ALA A 116 -15.58 19.71 18.76
N ASN A 117 -15.53 19.04 19.91
CA ASN A 117 -14.41 19.07 20.87
C ASN A 117 -13.68 17.73 20.94
N SER A 118 -13.68 17.00 19.83
CA SER A 118 -13.17 15.63 19.78
C SER A 118 -12.02 15.51 18.80
N LEU A 119 -10.97 14.79 19.20
CA LEU A 119 -9.87 14.40 18.31
C LEU A 119 -10.17 13.01 17.75
N PHE A 120 -10.18 12.87 16.42
CA PHE A 120 -10.36 11.59 15.76
C PHE A 120 -9.00 11.04 15.34
N PHE A 121 -8.70 9.83 15.79
CA PHE A 121 -7.53 9.06 15.38
C PHE A 121 -8.01 7.93 14.47
N VAL A 122 -7.63 7.97 13.20
CA VAL A 122 -8.07 7.00 12.19
C VAL A 122 -6.84 6.31 11.62
N TRP A 123 -6.62 5.04 11.97
CA TRP A 123 -5.44 4.28 11.55
C TRP A 123 -5.82 2.86 11.14
N ALA A 124 -5.93 2.64 9.83
CA ALA A 124 -6.21 1.36 9.19
C ALA A 124 -5.51 1.31 7.82
N GLY A 125 -5.44 0.13 7.21
CA GLY A 125 -4.81 -0.04 5.90
C GLY A 125 -4.05 -1.36 5.77
N PRO A 126 -3.11 -1.68 6.68
CA PRO A 126 -2.26 -2.87 6.56
C PRO A 126 -3.04 -4.15 6.27
N THR A 127 -4.18 -4.37 6.95
CA THR A 127 -4.97 -5.59 6.80
C THR A 127 -5.48 -5.83 5.37
N ASN A 128 -5.87 -4.78 4.65
CA ASN A 128 -6.35 -4.89 3.26
C ASN A 128 -5.32 -5.58 2.35
N PHE A 129 -4.04 -5.43 2.68
CA PHE A 129 -2.95 -5.97 1.89
C PHE A 129 -2.40 -7.24 2.48
N LEU A 130 -2.32 -7.38 3.81
CA LEU A 130 -1.74 -8.56 4.43
C LEU A 130 -2.48 -9.87 4.11
N ASP A 131 -3.79 -9.82 3.88
CA ASP A 131 -4.56 -11.00 3.44
C ASP A 131 -4.26 -11.37 1.97
N ASN A 132 -3.82 -10.39 1.18
CA ASN A 132 -3.56 -10.51 -0.26
C ASN A 132 -2.07 -10.72 -0.58
N LEU A 133 -1.19 -10.21 0.27
CA LEU A 133 0.26 -10.33 0.18
C LEU A 133 0.67 -11.72 0.71
N GLY A 134 1.31 -12.53 -0.14
CA GLY A 134 1.72 -13.89 0.23
C GLY A 134 0.58 -14.92 0.31
N GLY A 135 -0.66 -14.52 0.06
CA GLY A 135 -1.82 -15.40 -0.10
C GLY A 135 -2.03 -15.88 -1.54
N THR A 136 -3.09 -16.66 -1.78
CA THR A 136 -3.50 -17.11 -3.13
C THR A 136 -4.41 -16.12 -3.86
N ASN A 137 -4.64 -14.93 -3.27
CA ASN A 137 -5.55 -13.96 -3.85
C ASN A 137 -4.88 -13.22 -5.02
N THR A 138 -5.57 -13.21 -6.16
CA THR A 138 -5.14 -12.62 -7.43
C THR A 138 -5.66 -11.20 -7.63
N ASP A 139 -6.29 -10.61 -6.60
CA ASP A 139 -6.82 -9.24 -6.67
C ASP A 139 -5.74 -8.25 -7.12
N ASP A 140 -6.14 -7.39 -8.04
CA ASP A 140 -5.30 -6.34 -8.61
C ASP A 140 -4.85 -5.37 -7.51
N ARG A 141 -3.53 -5.13 -7.46
CA ARG A 141 -2.91 -4.27 -6.45
C ARG A 141 -3.30 -2.81 -6.63
N ALA A 142 -3.44 -2.32 -7.87
CA ALA A 142 -3.87 -0.96 -8.14
C ALA A 142 -5.27 -0.72 -7.56
N VAL A 143 -6.20 -1.64 -7.87
CA VAL A 143 -7.57 -1.62 -7.35
C VAL A 143 -7.61 -1.71 -5.81
N LEU A 144 -6.79 -2.57 -5.19
CA LEU A 144 -6.73 -2.68 -3.73
C LEU A 144 -6.20 -1.39 -3.06
N ILE A 145 -5.21 -0.73 -3.67
CA ILE A 145 -4.66 0.55 -3.21
C ILE A 145 -5.76 1.61 -3.26
N GLU A 146 -6.37 1.78 -4.44
CA GLU A 146 -7.43 2.75 -4.67
C GLU A 146 -8.61 2.54 -3.71
N GLN A 147 -9.15 1.33 -3.67
CA GLN A 147 -10.28 0.99 -2.81
C GLN A 147 -9.93 1.15 -1.32
N GLY A 148 -8.69 0.85 -0.96
CA GLY A 148 -8.16 1.01 0.38
C GLY A 148 -8.25 2.47 0.86
N VAL A 149 -7.74 3.39 0.03
CA VAL A 149 -7.74 4.83 0.29
C VAL A 149 -9.15 5.42 0.23
N GLU A 150 -9.94 5.05 -0.79
CA GLU A 150 -11.32 5.53 -0.94
C GLU A 150 -12.17 5.20 0.30
N ASN A 151 -12.07 3.97 0.83
CA ASN A 151 -12.79 3.59 2.03
C ASN A 151 -12.40 4.43 3.26
N LEU A 152 -11.10 4.71 3.42
CA LEU A 152 -10.61 5.56 4.51
C LEU A 152 -11.18 6.98 4.36
N LEU A 153 -11.12 7.55 3.14
CA LEU A 153 -11.63 8.87 2.84
C LEU A 153 -13.14 8.98 3.08
N VAL A 154 -13.93 8.00 2.61
CA VAL A 154 -15.38 7.91 2.87
C VAL A 154 -15.68 7.89 4.37
N GLY A 155 -14.89 7.15 5.15
CA GLY A 155 -14.99 7.13 6.61
C GLY A 155 -14.75 8.50 7.25
N VAL A 156 -13.67 9.18 6.84
CA VAL A 156 -13.31 10.52 7.33
C VAL A 156 -14.38 11.56 6.92
N GLU A 157 -14.83 11.55 5.66
CA GLU A 157 -15.90 12.43 5.18
C GLU A 157 -17.21 12.23 5.96
N ALA A 158 -17.55 10.99 6.29
CA ALA A 158 -18.74 10.70 7.11
C ALA A 158 -18.62 11.24 8.54
N LEU A 159 -17.42 11.24 9.13
CA LEU A 159 -17.14 11.87 10.42
C LEU A 159 -17.22 13.40 10.32
N VAL A 160 -16.65 14.00 9.27
CA VAL A 160 -16.74 15.45 8.98
C VAL A 160 -18.20 15.88 8.81
N ALA A 161 -18.99 15.12 8.06
CA ALA A 161 -20.43 15.36 7.90
C ALA A 161 -21.20 15.25 9.24
N SER A 162 -20.62 14.59 10.23
CA SER A 162 -21.14 14.48 11.61
C SER A 162 -20.58 15.56 12.54
N GLY A 163 -19.85 16.55 12.01
CA GLY A 163 -19.31 17.70 12.74
C GLY A 163 -17.88 17.54 13.27
N ALA A 164 -17.19 16.44 12.95
CA ALA A 164 -15.79 16.25 13.32
C ALA A 164 -14.89 17.19 12.52
N SER A 165 -13.90 17.79 13.17
CA SER A 165 -12.99 18.75 12.53
C SER A 165 -11.51 18.55 12.84
N LYS A 166 -11.14 17.62 13.73
CA LYS A 166 -9.75 17.40 14.15
C LYS A 166 -9.37 15.95 13.94
N PHE A 167 -8.42 15.69 13.05
CA PHE A 167 -8.05 14.36 12.62
C PHE A 167 -6.54 14.11 12.70
N VAL A 168 -6.19 12.94 13.20
CA VAL A 168 -4.85 12.35 13.09
C VAL A 168 -4.98 11.11 12.25
N ILE A 169 -4.27 11.08 11.13
CA ILE A 169 -4.28 9.98 10.19
C ILE A 169 -2.84 9.54 9.99
N PRO A 170 -2.37 8.55 10.76
CA PRO A 170 -1.07 7.96 10.49
C PRO A 170 -1.12 7.19 9.17
N ASN A 171 -0.08 7.36 8.37
CA ASN A 171 0.08 6.61 7.14
C ASN A 171 0.48 5.15 7.44
N MET A 172 0.49 4.33 6.39
CA MET A 172 0.89 2.93 6.48
C MET A 172 2.39 2.83 6.80
N LEU A 173 2.72 2.05 7.83
CA LEU A 173 4.11 1.65 8.08
C LEU A 173 4.69 0.91 6.86
N ASN A 174 6.01 0.95 6.68
CA ASN A 174 6.65 0.18 5.61
C ASN A 174 6.47 -1.33 5.84
N LEU A 175 5.50 -1.92 5.15
CA LEU A 175 5.21 -3.36 5.22
C LEU A 175 6.35 -4.20 4.62
N GLY A 176 7.21 -3.60 3.79
CA GLY A 176 8.42 -4.24 3.29
C GLY A 176 9.46 -4.54 4.38
N ARG A 177 9.27 -4.06 5.62
CA ARG A 177 10.11 -4.40 6.77
C ARG A 177 9.64 -5.64 7.52
N LEU A 178 8.50 -6.23 7.15
CA LEU A 178 8.02 -7.45 7.77
C LEU A 178 9.04 -8.60 7.56
N PRO A 179 9.28 -9.47 8.56
CA PRO A 179 10.23 -10.58 8.49
C PRO A 179 9.76 -11.74 7.60
N THR A 180 9.69 -11.47 6.30
CA THR A 180 9.21 -12.38 5.27
C THR A 180 10.25 -12.51 4.14
N SER A 181 9.87 -13.09 3.00
CA SER A 181 10.78 -13.24 1.85
C SER A 181 11.08 -11.89 1.19
N ALA A 182 12.26 -11.74 0.57
CA ALA A 182 12.63 -10.52 -0.14
C ALA A 182 11.61 -10.13 -1.23
N ALA A 183 11.03 -11.11 -1.92
CA ALA A 183 9.98 -10.88 -2.91
C ALA A 183 8.71 -10.28 -2.30
N PHE A 184 8.28 -10.78 -1.14
CA PHE A 184 7.17 -10.18 -0.39
C PHE A 184 7.53 -8.76 0.06
N GLN A 185 8.74 -8.57 0.58
CA GLN A 185 9.18 -7.28 1.12
C GLN A 185 9.18 -6.18 0.06
N ARG A 186 9.63 -6.46 -1.17
CA ARG A 186 9.57 -5.51 -2.27
C ARG A 186 8.12 -5.13 -2.58
N GLU A 187 7.26 -6.12 -2.82
CA GLU A 187 5.85 -5.89 -3.14
C GLU A 187 5.11 -5.12 -2.03
N ALA A 188 5.34 -5.49 -0.78
CA ALA A 188 4.71 -4.85 0.37
C ALA A 188 5.21 -3.41 0.56
N ARG A 189 6.46 -3.11 0.19
CA ARG A 189 7.00 -1.74 0.17
C ARG A 189 6.32 -0.90 -0.92
N THR A 190 6.22 -1.42 -2.14
CA THR A 190 5.56 -0.75 -3.28
C THR A 190 4.13 -0.36 -2.92
N VAL A 191 3.37 -1.32 -2.39
CA VAL A 191 1.98 -1.10 -1.94
C VAL A 191 1.88 -0.04 -0.85
N ALA A 192 2.78 -0.08 0.14
CA ALA A 192 2.77 0.90 1.23
C ALA A 192 3.09 2.32 0.73
N ILE A 193 4.05 2.47 -0.20
CA ILE A 193 4.39 3.75 -0.81
C ILE A 193 3.21 4.29 -1.62
N ALA A 194 2.65 3.47 -2.51
CA ALA A 194 1.53 3.87 -3.36
C ALA A 194 0.29 4.23 -2.53
N PHE A 195 -0.06 3.42 -1.53
CA PHE A 195 -1.16 3.74 -0.61
C PHE A 195 -0.94 5.07 0.12
N ASN A 196 0.27 5.30 0.64
CA ASN A 196 0.58 6.53 1.36
C ASN A 196 0.58 7.76 0.46
N GLY A 197 1.11 7.65 -0.77
CA GLY A 197 1.09 8.73 -1.75
C GLY A 197 -0.34 9.14 -2.11
N ARG A 198 -1.17 8.17 -2.50
CA ARG A 198 -2.59 8.41 -2.83
C ARG A 198 -3.39 8.91 -1.62
N LEU A 199 -3.10 8.41 -0.41
CA LEU A 199 -3.70 8.90 0.82
C LEU A 199 -3.34 10.38 1.05
N GLY A 200 -2.07 10.76 0.94
CA GLY A 200 -1.62 12.14 1.10
C GLY A 200 -2.37 13.11 0.18
N LEU A 201 -2.40 12.83 -1.13
CA LEU A 201 -3.16 13.60 -2.13
C LEU A 201 -4.65 13.67 -1.78
N SER A 202 -5.26 12.53 -1.45
CA SER A 202 -6.69 12.46 -1.10
C SER A 202 -7.05 13.30 0.13
N LEU A 203 -6.16 13.39 1.12
CA LEU A 203 -6.37 14.19 2.33
C LEU A 203 -6.20 15.69 2.05
N ASP A 204 -5.23 16.08 1.23
CA ASP A 204 -5.05 17.46 0.78
C ASP A 204 -6.30 17.93 -0.02
N ASN A 205 -6.81 17.07 -0.91
CA ASN A 205 -8.06 17.29 -1.64
C ASN A 205 -9.28 17.47 -0.72
N LEU A 206 -9.35 16.70 0.37
CA LEU A 206 -10.42 16.83 1.36
C LEU A 206 -10.34 18.18 2.09
N GLU A 207 -9.15 18.59 2.55
CA GLU A 207 -8.95 19.89 3.20
C GLU A 207 -9.42 21.03 2.28
N GLN A 208 -9.05 20.94 1.00
CA GLN A 208 -9.41 21.91 -0.02
C GLN A 208 -10.92 21.95 -0.29
N LYS A 209 -11.58 20.80 -0.40
CA LYS A 209 -13.03 20.66 -0.62
C LYS A 209 -13.87 21.19 0.54
N VAL A 210 -13.44 20.95 1.79
CA VAL A 210 -14.12 21.44 3.01
C VAL A 210 -13.80 22.93 3.28
N GLY A 211 -12.74 23.44 2.65
CA GLY A 211 -12.18 24.77 2.87
C GLY A 211 -11.29 24.78 4.10
N ASN A 212 -9.97 24.89 3.88
CA ASN A 212 -8.82 24.76 4.81
C ASN A 212 -8.95 25.42 6.21
N GLN A 213 -10.00 26.21 6.49
CA GLN A 213 -10.21 26.87 7.78
C GLN A 213 -11.10 26.10 8.76
N SER A 214 -11.78 25.03 8.32
CA SER A 214 -12.70 24.26 9.18
C SER A 214 -12.19 22.87 9.58
N LEU A 215 -11.23 22.32 8.84
CA LEU A 215 -10.67 20.99 9.05
C LEU A 215 -9.21 21.13 9.49
N GLU A 216 -8.88 20.57 10.65
CA GLU A 216 -7.54 20.45 11.19
C GLU A 216 -7.09 19.00 11.00
N LEU A 217 -6.35 18.72 9.93
CA LEU A 217 -5.86 17.37 9.63
C LEU A 217 -4.34 17.30 9.81
N VAL A 218 -3.88 16.21 10.44
CA VAL A 218 -2.47 15.87 10.56
C VAL A 218 -2.26 14.47 10.01
N GLU A 219 -1.53 14.40 8.90
CA GLU A 219 -0.95 13.16 8.41
C GLU A 219 0.33 12.87 9.20
N VAL A 220 0.48 11.64 9.73
CA VAL A 220 1.70 11.25 10.45
C VAL A 220 2.50 10.27 9.60
N ASP A 221 3.70 10.66 9.21
CA ASP A 221 4.62 9.82 8.44
C ASP A 221 5.27 8.74 9.31
N LEU A 222 4.57 7.62 9.46
CA LEU A 222 5.07 6.43 10.12
C LEU A 222 5.93 5.57 9.18
N PHE A 223 5.72 5.64 7.88
CA PHE A 223 6.61 5.02 6.89
C PHE A 223 8.05 5.51 7.06
N GLY A 224 8.27 6.83 7.01
CA GLY A 224 9.59 7.44 7.18
C GLY A 224 10.18 7.23 8.57
N LEU A 225 9.34 7.18 9.63
CA LEU A 225 9.79 6.75 10.96
C LEU A 225 10.36 5.33 10.94
N GLY A 226 9.66 4.40 10.29
CA GLY A 226 10.11 3.00 10.14
C GLY A 226 11.46 2.91 9.45
N GLU A 227 11.65 3.65 8.36
CA GLU A 227 12.94 3.72 7.65
C GLU A 227 14.05 4.30 8.53
N THR A 228 13.76 5.40 9.23
CA THR A 228 14.73 6.03 10.14
C THR A 228 15.16 5.07 11.27
N ILE A 229 14.22 4.29 11.80
CA ILE A 229 14.51 3.25 12.81
C ILE A 229 15.37 2.14 12.20
N ALA A 230 15.04 1.67 11.00
CA ALA A 230 15.77 0.60 10.33
C ALA A 230 17.22 0.99 10.02
N GLU A 231 17.47 2.23 9.63
CA GLU A 231 18.82 2.75 9.38
C GLU A 231 19.65 2.91 10.66
N ASN A 232 19.01 3.28 11.77
CA ASN A 232 19.69 3.65 13.01
C ASN A 232 19.08 3.00 14.27
N PRO A 233 18.92 1.66 14.33
CA PRO A 233 18.08 0.99 15.32
C PRO A 233 18.55 1.24 16.76
N THR A 234 19.86 1.28 16.98
CA THR A 234 20.45 1.51 18.31
C THR A 234 20.16 2.90 18.87
N ARG A 235 19.92 3.91 18.03
CA ARG A 235 19.50 5.26 18.45
C ARG A 235 18.13 5.22 19.14
N PHE A 236 17.29 4.28 18.73
CA PHE A 236 15.94 4.04 19.24
C PHE A 236 15.89 2.90 20.28
N GLY A 237 17.05 2.37 20.68
CA GLY A 237 17.15 1.30 21.66
C GLY A 237 16.77 -0.08 21.10
N PHE A 238 16.80 -0.27 19.78
CA PHE A 238 16.61 -1.59 19.16
C PHE A 238 17.95 -2.26 18.86
N THR A 239 18.01 -3.54 19.17
CA THR A 239 19.07 -4.47 18.80
C THR A 239 18.62 -5.48 17.74
N ASN A 240 17.30 -5.62 17.52
CA ASN A 240 16.72 -6.44 16.48
C ASN A 240 15.49 -5.72 15.89
N THR A 241 15.48 -5.50 14.57
CA THR A 241 14.37 -4.88 13.83
C THR A 241 13.79 -5.79 12.76
N THR A 242 14.17 -7.07 12.75
CA THR A 242 13.73 -8.05 11.76
C THR A 242 12.97 -9.16 12.45
N ASP A 243 13.61 -9.93 13.32
CA ASP A 243 12.99 -11.12 13.90
C ASP A 243 11.98 -10.74 14.99
N PRO A 244 10.84 -11.43 15.08
CA PRO A 244 9.87 -11.18 16.12
C PRO A 244 10.33 -11.72 17.47
N LEU A 245 10.08 -10.98 18.55
CA LEU A 245 10.44 -11.37 19.91
C LEU A 245 9.82 -12.71 20.33
N LEU A 246 8.60 -13.02 19.88
CA LEU A 246 7.94 -14.30 20.15
C LEU A 246 8.66 -15.51 19.56
N SER A 247 9.52 -15.35 18.56
CA SER A 247 10.35 -16.45 18.03
C SER A 247 11.28 -17.03 19.10
N LEU A 248 11.68 -16.23 20.11
CA LEU A 248 12.50 -16.68 21.23
C LEU A 248 11.73 -17.70 22.09
N VAL A 249 10.44 -17.45 22.31
CA VAL A 249 9.57 -18.36 23.07
C VAL A 249 9.38 -19.67 22.31
N ALA A 250 9.18 -19.59 20.99
CA ALA A 250 9.07 -20.76 20.11
C ALA A 250 10.33 -21.65 20.15
N THR A 251 11.50 -21.06 20.43
CA THR A 251 12.78 -21.79 20.59
C THR A 251 13.12 -22.15 22.04
N GLY A 252 12.18 -21.95 22.98
CA GLY A 252 12.33 -22.31 24.39
C GLY A 252 13.17 -21.32 25.22
N GLN A 253 13.46 -20.13 24.69
CA GLN A 253 14.16 -19.07 25.40
C GLN A 253 13.17 -18.22 26.23
N ALA A 254 13.63 -17.73 27.37
CA ALA A 254 12.85 -16.81 28.20
C ALA A 254 12.81 -15.40 27.57
N LEU A 255 11.67 -14.72 27.69
CA LEU A 255 11.53 -13.35 27.23
C LEU A 255 12.47 -12.41 28.01
N PRO A 256 13.30 -11.61 27.34
CA PRO A 256 14.18 -10.63 27.99
C PRO A 256 13.38 -9.48 28.62
N ASN A 257 13.88 -8.94 29.74
CA ASN A 257 13.23 -7.82 30.46
C ASN A 257 13.32 -6.48 29.71
N THR A 258 14.33 -6.32 28.87
CA THR A 258 14.56 -5.15 27.99
C THR A 258 14.82 -5.69 26.60
N PRO A 259 13.77 -5.93 25.79
CA PRO A 259 13.92 -6.74 24.61
C PRO A 259 14.81 -6.10 23.56
N GLY A 260 14.62 -4.82 23.24
CA GLY A 260 15.30 -4.19 22.11
C GLY A 260 14.86 -4.79 20.76
N PHE A 261 13.63 -5.33 20.69
CA PHE A 261 13.03 -5.88 19.47
C PHE A 261 11.99 -4.89 18.94
N PHE A 262 11.99 -4.64 17.64
CA PHE A 262 10.92 -3.87 17.01
C PHE A 262 9.63 -4.70 16.93
N PHE A 263 9.72 -5.94 16.46
CA PHE A 263 8.56 -6.82 16.26
C PHE A 263 8.28 -7.69 17.49
N TRP A 264 7.01 -7.75 17.89
CA TRP A 264 6.51 -8.67 18.90
C TRP A 264 6.22 -10.04 18.29
N ASP A 265 5.33 -10.04 17.29
CA ASP A 265 5.03 -11.15 16.40
C ASP A 265 5.44 -10.76 14.95
N PRO A 266 5.30 -11.60 13.93
CA PRO A 266 5.74 -11.28 12.57
C PRO A 266 5.09 -10.04 11.94
N LEU A 267 3.99 -9.51 12.49
CA LEU A 267 3.24 -8.38 11.94
C LEU A 267 3.24 -7.15 12.86
N HIS A 268 3.22 -7.35 14.18
CA HIS A 268 2.92 -6.28 15.12
C HIS A 268 4.16 -5.79 15.89
N PRO A 269 4.27 -4.47 16.16
CA PRO A 269 5.36 -3.92 16.94
C PRO A 269 5.31 -4.33 18.42
N THR A 270 6.46 -4.28 19.09
CA THR A 270 6.53 -4.34 20.56
C THR A 270 6.02 -3.04 21.17
N THR A 271 5.71 -3.07 22.46
CA THR A 271 5.32 -1.87 23.22
C THR A 271 6.40 -0.80 23.24
N GLN A 272 7.70 -1.19 23.14
CA GLN A 272 8.80 -0.23 22.99
C GLN A 272 8.69 0.53 21.66
N ALA A 273 8.37 -0.17 20.57
CA ALA A 273 8.11 0.45 19.28
C ALA A 273 6.83 1.28 19.29
N HIS A 274 5.74 0.80 19.90
CA HIS A 274 4.53 1.60 20.10
C HIS A 274 4.77 2.87 20.90
N ALA A 275 5.65 2.86 21.91
CA ALA A 275 6.01 4.07 22.63
C ALA A 275 6.69 5.10 21.71
N ILE A 276 7.62 4.68 20.85
CA ILE A 276 8.29 5.57 19.88
C ILE A 276 7.30 6.09 18.82
N ILE A 277 6.40 5.23 18.35
CA ILE A 277 5.33 5.62 17.41
C ILE A 277 4.40 6.64 18.07
N GLY A 278 3.94 6.38 19.31
CA GLY A 278 3.09 7.29 20.07
C GLY A 278 3.77 8.63 20.36
N GLU A 279 5.06 8.63 20.66
CA GLU A 279 5.88 9.84 20.79
C GLU A 279 5.97 10.62 19.48
N THR A 280 6.17 9.93 18.36
CA THR A 280 6.21 10.58 17.03
C THR A 280 4.88 11.24 16.73
N ILE A 281 3.77 10.52 16.89
CA ILE A 281 2.41 11.05 16.72
C ILE A 281 2.20 12.29 17.61
N PHE A 282 2.52 12.19 18.91
CA PHE A 282 2.36 13.29 19.85
C PHE A 282 3.19 14.51 19.45
N ASN A 283 4.47 14.32 19.09
CA ASN A 283 5.35 15.42 18.72
C ASN A 283 4.91 16.07 17.39
N THR A 284 4.35 15.30 16.45
CA THR A 284 3.73 15.84 15.23
C THR A 284 2.47 16.66 15.56
N LEU A 285 1.62 16.16 16.45
CA LEU A 285 0.41 16.85 16.91
C LEU A 285 0.69 18.24 17.49
N ILE A 286 1.68 18.33 18.40
CA ILE A 286 2.08 19.60 19.02
C ILE A 286 2.99 20.47 18.13
N GLY A 287 3.35 19.98 16.95
CA GLY A 287 4.18 20.69 15.96
C GLY A 287 5.68 20.72 16.28
N ASP A 288 6.15 19.88 17.19
CA ASP A 288 7.58 19.64 17.43
C ASP A 288 8.23 18.88 16.26
N ILE A 289 7.47 17.98 15.64
CA ILE A 289 7.78 17.45 14.30
C ILE A 289 6.95 18.25 13.29
N PRO A 290 7.59 19.03 12.40
CA PRO A 290 6.87 19.84 11.43
C PRO A 290 6.23 18.95 10.37
N GLN A 291 5.03 19.33 9.92
CA GLN A 291 4.45 18.80 8.69
C GLN A 291 5.24 19.33 7.48
N PRO A 292 5.31 18.58 6.37
CA PRO A 292 5.92 19.08 5.15
C PRO A 292 5.28 20.43 4.77
N THR A 293 6.13 21.39 4.42
CA THR A 293 5.69 22.69 3.89
C THR A 293 5.82 22.64 2.39
N LEU A 294 4.68 22.60 1.72
CA LEU A 294 4.60 22.69 0.26
C LEU A 294 4.21 24.12 -0.13
N ASN A 295 4.74 24.64 -1.23
CA ASN A 295 4.18 25.87 -1.80
C ASN A 295 2.95 25.52 -2.63
N ASP A 296 1.78 25.98 -2.18
CA ASP A 296 0.53 25.75 -2.91
C ASP A 296 0.46 26.61 -4.18
N ILE A 297 0.27 25.94 -5.31
CA ILE A 297 0.10 26.53 -6.65
C ILE A 297 -1.21 26.00 -7.21
N LEU A 298 -2.22 26.87 -7.22
CA LEU A 298 -3.58 26.50 -7.61
C LEU A 298 -3.94 27.02 -9.01
N GLY A 299 -4.45 26.12 -9.84
CA GLY A 299 -5.06 26.39 -11.13
C GLY A 299 -6.48 26.94 -11.03
N THR A 300 -7.21 26.82 -12.13
CA THR A 300 -8.59 27.29 -12.30
C THR A 300 -9.43 26.21 -12.98
N SER A 301 -10.68 26.52 -13.31
CA SER A 301 -11.50 25.59 -14.11
C SER A 301 -11.30 25.76 -15.63
N GLN A 302 -10.14 26.25 -16.06
CA GLN A 302 -9.78 26.48 -17.44
C GLN A 302 -8.40 25.86 -17.69
N ARG A 303 -7.99 25.83 -18.96
CA ARG A 303 -6.62 25.46 -19.32
C ARG A 303 -5.60 26.39 -18.67
N ASP A 304 -4.77 25.82 -17.81
CA ASP A 304 -3.71 26.48 -17.06
C ASP A 304 -2.31 26.05 -17.49
N PHE A 305 -1.32 26.86 -17.07
CA PHE A 305 0.10 26.63 -17.33
C PHE A 305 0.84 26.98 -16.04
N LEU A 306 1.08 25.96 -15.22
CA LEU A 306 1.55 26.08 -13.84
C LEU A 306 3.00 25.62 -13.73
N PHE A 307 3.77 26.34 -12.91
CA PHE A 307 5.17 26.04 -12.64
C PHE A 307 5.43 26.07 -11.16
N GLY A 308 6.02 25.00 -10.65
CA GLY A 308 6.70 24.92 -9.37
C GLY A 308 7.96 25.77 -9.32
N THR A 309 8.79 25.43 -8.35
CA THR A 309 9.89 26.24 -7.85
C THR A 309 11.16 25.40 -7.83
N LYS A 310 11.90 25.42 -6.72
CA LYS A 310 13.04 24.52 -6.49
C LYS A 310 12.92 23.79 -5.15
N ALA A 311 11.80 23.99 -4.49
CA ALA A 311 11.44 23.39 -3.23
C ALA A 311 10.21 22.53 -3.51
N ALA A 312 9.90 21.62 -2.60
CA ALA A 312 8.68 20.83 -2.68
C ALA A 312 7.44 21.74 -2.81
N ASP A 313 6.67 21.52 -3.86
CA ASP A 313 5.46 22.27 -4.20
C ASP A 313 4.23 21.36 -4.16
N ASN A 314 3.05 21.97 -3.99
CA ASN A 314 1.77 21.31 -4.19
C ASN A 314 1.06 22.01 -5.36
N ILE A 315 0.90 21.33 -6.49
CA ILE A 315 0.44 21.91 -7.74
C ILE A 315 -0.89 21.27 -8.16
N ASP A 316 -1.96 22.05 -8.09
CA ASP A 316 -3.32 21.61 -8.42
C ASP A 316 -3.81 22.21 -9.75
N GLY A 317 -4.14 21.39 -10.75
CA GLY A 317 -4.69 21.81 -12.03
C GLY A 317 -6.19 22.16 -11.98
N PHE A 318 -6.97 21.39 -11.21
CA PHE A 318 -8.43 21.39 -11.19
C PHE A 318 -9.08 20.95 -12.51
N ALA A 319 -9.90 21.79 -13.13
CA ALA A 319 -10.61 21.39 -14.35
C ALA A 319 -9.97 22.10 -15.52
N GLY A 320 -9.62 21.38 -16.58
CA GLY A 320 -8.87 22.03 -17.63
C GLY A 320 -8.19 21.03 -18.53
N ASN A 321 -7.24 21.53 -19.32
CA ASN A 321 -6.38 20.67 -20.11
C ASN A 321 -4.99 21.26 -19.93
N ASP A 322 -4.41 20.95 -18.80
CA ASP A 322 -3.43 21.75 -18.12
C ASP A 322 -2.02 21.27 -18.41
N PHE A 323 -1.08 22.11 -18.02
CA PHE A 323 0.35 21.86 -18.15
C PHE A 323 0.99 22.22 -16.82
N LEU A 324 1.43 21.22 -16.09
CA LEU A 324 1.95 21.33 -14.73
C LEU A 324 3.41 20.87 -14.74
N PHE A 325 4.30 21.70 -14.20
CA PHE A 325 5.74 21.42 -14.11
C PHE A 325 6.24 21.62 -12.69
N GLY A 326 6.71 20.57 -12.00
CA GLY A 326 7.30 20.63 -10.65
C GLY A 326 8.65 21.36 -10.61
N LEU A 327 9.51 21.01 -11.57
CA LEU A 327 10.88 21.51 -11.78
C LEU A 327 11.93 20.84 -10.88
N SER A 328 12.01 21.23 -9.61
CA SER A 328 12.97 20.64 -8.68
C SER A 328 12.39 20.62 -7.29
N GLY A 329 12.65 19.57 -6.53
CA GLY A 329 12.03 19.38 -5.23
C GLY A 329 11.23 18.08 -5.27
N ASP A 330 10.74 17.65 -4.12
CA ASP A 330 9.87 16.47 -4.06
C ASP A 330 8.43 17.00 -4.14
N ASP A 331 7.89 17.10 -5.35
CA ASP A 331 6.66 17.83 -5.65
C ASP A 331 5.42 16.91 -5.59
N ARG A 332 4.28 17.47 -5.19
CA ARG A 332 2.95 16.88 -5.35
C ARG A 332 2.24 17.57 -6.51
N ILE A 333 1.79 16.81 -7.51
CA ILE A 333 1.19 17.36 -8.73
C ILE A 333 -0.10 16.63 -9.06
N GLU A 334 -1.23 17.34 -9.09
CA GLU A 334 -2.56 16.77 -9.36
C GLU A 334 -3.21 17.44 -10.59
N GLY A 335 -3.54 16.64 -11.60
CA GLY A 335 -4.20 17.07 -12.84
C GLY A 335 -5.71 17.26 -12.69
N TRP A 336 -6.33 16.47 -11.80
CA TRP A 336 -7.76 16.50 -11.47
C TRP A 336 -8.70 16.12 -12.63
N GLN A 337 -9.20 17.07 -13.43
CA GLN A 337 -10.14 16.79 -14.51
C GLN A 337 -9.60 17.34 -15.82
N GLY A 338 -9.52 16.47 -16.82
CA GLY A 338 -9.57 16.83 -18.22
C GLY A 338 -8.51 16.14 -19.06
N ARG A 339 -7.53 16.88 -19.57
CA ARG A 339 -6.43 16.22 -20.29
C ARG A 339 -5.15 16.99 -20.07
N ASP A 340 -4.33 16.45 -19.21
CA ASP A 340 -3.27 17.17 -18.55
C ASP A 340 -1.90 16.62 -18.95
N TRP A 341 -0.92 17.51 -18.85
CA TRP A 341 0.48 17.20 -19.08
C TRP A 341 1.23 17.56 -17.80
N LEU A 342 1.70 16.53 -17.09
CA LEU A 342 2.30 16.63 -15.78
C LEU A 342 3.78 16.22 -15.89
N PHE A 343 4.68 17.03 -15.33
CA PHE A 343 6.11 16.79 -15.36
C PHE A 343 6.72 17.08 -13.99
N GLY A 344 7.19 16.06 -13.28
CA GLY A 344 7.92 16.22 -12.01
C GLY A 344 9.26 16.92 -12.23
N ASN A 345 10.04 16.38 -13.16
CA ASN A 345 11.40 16.76 -13.56
C ASN A 345 12.50 16.22 -12.64
N THR A 346 12.74 16.79 -11.45
CA THR A 346 13.85 16.33 -10.60
C THR A 346 13.45 16.32 -9.13
N GLY A 347 13.79 15.25 -8.42
CA GLY A 347 13.34 15.02 -7.05
C GLY A 347 12.44 13.79 -7.03
N ASN A 348 11.96 13.42 -5.85
CA ASN A 348 11.07 12.27 -5.72
C ASN A 348 9.63 12.78 -5.73
N ASP A 349 9.03 12.81 -6.91
CA ASP A 349 7.75 13.45 -7.16
C ASP A 349 6.58 12.47 -6.97
N THR A 350 5.43 12.99 -6.51
CA THR A 350 4.15 12.28 -6.48
C THR A 350 3.19 12.96 -7.44
N ILE A 351 2.79 12.26 -8.51
CA ILE A 351 2.01 12.80 -9.61
C ILE A 351 0.72 12.01 -9.76
N ASP A 352 -0.42 12.68 -9.88
CA ASP A 352 -1.72 12.08 -10.16
C ASP A 352 -2.39 12.78 -11.36
N GLY A 353 -2.63 12.03 -12.43
CA GLY A 353 -3.31 12.52 -13.62
C GLY A 353 -4.77 12.92 -13.37
N GLY A 354 -5.44 12.24 -12.44
CA GLY A 354 -6.87 12.40 -12.20
C GLY A 354 -7.72 11.77 -13.30
N ALA A 355 -8.85 12.38 -13.62
CA ALA A 355 -9.74 11.93 -14.67
C ALA A 355 -9.37 12.56 -16.00
N GLY A 356 -9.17 11.77 -17.05
CA GLY A 356 -8.73 12.33 -18.30
C GLY A 356 -8.12 11.34 -19.29
N ARG A 357 -7.12 11.81 -20.01
CA ARG A 357 -6.24 10.96 -20.82
C ARG A 357 -4.87 11.62 -20.80
N ASP A 358 -4.15 11.38 -19.74
CA ASP A 358 -3.12 12.25 -19.26
C ASP A 358 -1.74 11.79 -19.73
N VAL A 359 -0.79 12.71 -19.65
CA VAL A 359 0.62 12.44 -19.89
C VAL A 359 1.36 12.86 -18.63
N ALA A 360 1.94 11.89 -17.92
CA ALA A 360 2.64 12.15 -16.67
C ALA A 360 4.06 11.57 -16.70
N TRP A 361 5.06 12.44 -16.55
CA TRP A 361 6.47 12.05 -16.49
C TRP A 361 7.06 12.40 -15.14
N GLY A 362 7.60 11.41 -14.43
CA GLY A 362 8.32 11.58 -13.16
C GLY A 362 9.56 12.44 -13.37
N GLY A 363 10.58 11.88 -14.02
CA GLY A 363 11.81 12.60 -14.34
C GLY A 363 13.00 11.92 -13.71
N SER A 364 13.80 12.64 -12.93
CA SER A 364 14.93 12.05 -12.20
C SER A 364 14.63 11.99 -10.72
N GLY A 365 14.81 10.83 -10.09
CA GLY A 365 14.45 10.59 -8.70
C GLY A 365 13.56 9.37 -8.62
N ASP A 366 13.25 8.92 -7.41
CA ASP A 366 12.34 7.78 -7.23
C ASP A 366 10.90 8.33 -7.18
N ASP A 367 10.18 8.26 -8.30
CA ASP A 367 8.89 8.91 -8.50
C ASP A 367 7.71 7.95 -8.27
N LEU A 368 6.56 8.51 -7.89
CA LEU A 368 5.27 7.82 -7.79
C LEU A 368 4.26 8.50 -8.72
N VAL A 369 3.79 7.77 -9.73
CA VAL A 369 2.90 8.33 -10.76
C VAL A 369 1.62 7.51 -10.89
N PHE A 370 0.47 8.16 -10.72
CA PHE A 370 -0.87 7.63 -10.95
C PHE A 370 -1.46 8.20 -12.25
N GLY A 371 -2.01 7.33 -13.11
CA GLY A 371 -2.74 7.71 -14.32
C GLY A 371 -4.13 8.23 -14.00
N GLY A 372 -4.87 7.49 -13.18
CA GLY A 372 -6.22 7.83 -12.74
C GLY A 372 -7.30 7.23 -13.65
N GLU A 373 -8.40 7.96 -13.89
CA GLU A 373 -9.40 7.49 -14.84
C GLU A 373 -8.97 7.89 -16.26
N GLY A 374 -8.78 6.97 -17.19
CA GLY A 374 -8.31 7.41 -18.49
C GLY A 374 -7.80 6.36 -19.45
N GLY A 375 -6.62 6.59 -19.94
CA GLY A 375 -6.00 5.91 -21.07
C GLY A 375 -4.64 6.54 -21.28
N ASP A 376 -3.83 6.46 -20.23
CA ASP A 376 -2.83 7.42 -19.81
C ASP A 376 -1.43 7.00 -20.24
N TRP A 377 -0.56 7.99 -20.39
CA TRP A 377 0.81 7.79 -20.81
C TRP A 377 1.75 8.19 -19.69
N LEU A 378 2.29 7.19 -18.98
CA LEU A 378 3.11 7.37 -17.78
C LEU A 378 4.56 7.01 -18.06
N SER A 379 5.50 7.80 -17.55
CA SER A 379 6.93 7.52 -17.68
C SER A 379 7.68 7.85 -16.40
N GLY A 380 8.41 6.89 -15.85
CA GLY A 380 9.31 7.08 -14.69
C GLY A 380 10.53 7.93 -15.08
N ASN A 381 11.29 7.43 -16.05
CA ASN A 381 12.54 7.99 -16.61
C ASN A 381 13.80 7.52 -15.86
N GLU A 382 14.33 8.27 -14.89
CA GLU A 382 15.55 7.90 -14.17
C GLU A 382 15.25 7.71 -12.68
N GLY A 383 15.39 6.51 -12.15
CA GLY A 383 15.15 6.25 -10.73
C GLY A 383 14.50 4.89 -10.52
N SER A 384 14.18 4.54 -9.28
CA SER A 384 13.33 3.39 -9.01
C SER A 384 11.89 3.86 -8.81
N ASP A 385 11.12 3.80 -9.89
CA ASP A 385 9.81 4.43 -9.99
C ASP A 385 8.66 3.46 -9.71
N ILE A 386 7.53 4.01 -9.27
CA ILE A 386 6.26 3.28 -9.15
C ILE A 386 5.25 3.95 -10.07
N LEU A 387 4.79 3.22 -11.10
CA LEU A 387 3.80 3.71 -12.06
C LEU A 387 2.51 2.89 -11.94
N ILE A 388 1.37 3.56 -11.80
CA ILE A 388 0.06 2.92 -11.63
C ILE A 388 -0.91 3.53 -12.65
N GLY A 389 -1.39 2.72 -13.61
CA GLY A 389 -2.34 3.15 -14.65
C GLY A 389 -3.73 3.47 -14.11
N ASP A 390 -4.19 2.71 -13.11
CA ASP A 390 -5.54 2.73 -12.54
C ASP A 390 -6.61 2.22 -13.53
N GLU A 391 -7.52 3.08 -14.03
CA GLU A 391 -8.58 2.67 -14.96
C GLU A 391 -8.26 3.10 -16.38
N GLY A 392 -8.29 2.20 -17.35
CA GLY A 392 -8.25 2.63 -18.73
C GLY A 392 -7.60 1.68 -19.70
N ALA A 393 -6.67 2.20 -20.49
CA ALA A 393 -5.90 1.42 -21.45
C ALA A 393 -4.60 2.17 -21.61
N ASP A 394 -3.69 1.86 -20.70
CA ASP A 394 -2.60 2.71 -20.32
C ASP A 394 -1.31 2.28 -20.98
N ALA A 395 -0.35 3.20 -21.01
CA ALA A 395 0.97 2.97 -21.54
C ALA A 395 2.01 3.47 -20.54
N LEU A 396 2.71 2.53 -19.91
CA LEU A 396 3.65 2.77 -18.81
C LEU A 396 5.08 2.42 -19.24
N TRP A 397 6.01 3.35 -19.02
CA TRP A 397 7.44 3.15 -19.27
C TRP A 397 8.27 3.42 -18.01
N GLY A 398 8.90 2.39 -17.44
CA GLY A 398 9.83 2.54 -16.32
C GLY A 398 11.07 3.34 -16.72
N ASN A 399 11.81 2.79 -17.69
CA ASN A 399 13.00 3.32 -18.38
C ASN A 399 14.34 2.94 -17.74
N GLN A 400 14.81 3.63 -16.70
CA GLN A 400 16.10 3.38 -16.09
C GLN A 400 15.95 3.22 -14.58
N GLY A 401 16.35 2.07 -14.05
CA GLY A 401 16.31 1.75 -12.63
C GLY A 401 15.38 0.59 -12.39
N ASP A 402 15.27 0.15 -11.13
CA ASP A 402 14.43 -1.01 -10.79
C ASP A 402 13.01 -0.50 -10.52
N ASP A 403 12.11 -0.67 -11.50
CA ASP A 403 10.79 -0.05 -11.52
C ASP A 403 9.67 -1.03 -11.14
N ASP A 404 8.57 -0.52 -10.57
CA ASP A 404 7.34 -1.26 -10.31
C ASP A 404 6.17 -0.66 -11.11
N LEU A 405 5.68 -1.39 -12.13
CA LEU A 405 4.60 -0.95 -13.03
C LEU A 405 3.33 -1.79 -12.79
N LEU A 406 2.22 -1.11 -12.54
CA LEU A 406 0.89 -1.69 -12.37
C LEU A 406 -0.05 -1.08 -13.43
N GLY A 407 -0.53 -1.89 -14.39
CA GLY A 407 -1.47 -1.46 -15.43
C GLY A 407 -2.82 -1.10 -14.83
N GLY A 408 -3.42 -2.05 -14.13
CA GLY A 408 -4.70 -1.85 -13.46
C GLY A 408 -5.84 -2.47 -14.26
N ARG A 409 -6.91 -1.71 -14.49
CA ARG A 409 -8.04 -2.15 -15.31
C ARG A 409 -7.85 -1.75 -16.76
N GLY A 410 -8.03 -2.72 -17.64
CA GLY A 410 -8.19 -2.57 -19.07
C GLY A 410 -7.01 -3.14 -19.85
N ASN A 411 -6.80 -2.70 -21.08
CA ASN A 411 -5.80 -3.34 -21.95
C ASN A 411 -4.53 -2.50 -22.00
N ASP A 412 -3.59 -2.84 -21.14
CA ASP A 412 -2.45 -2.00 -20.84
C ASP A 412 -1.19 -2.41 -21.59
N ARG A 413 -0.24 -1.47 -21.66
CA ARG A 413 1.08 -1.71 -22.23
C ARG A 413 2.15 -1.22 -21.29
N LEU A 414 2.98 -2.15 -20.81
CA LEU A 414 4.02 -1.90 -19.82
C LEU A 414 5.38 -2.23 -20.42
N TRP A 415 6.34 -1.32 -20.24
CA TRP A 415 7.74 -1.49 -20.61
C TRP A 415 8.64 -1.16 -19.41
N GLY A 416 9.34 -2.15 -18.85
CA GLY A 416 10.33 -1.92 -17.79
C GLY A 416 11.58 -1.20 -18.33
N ASN A 417 12.13 -1.75 -19.39
CA ASN A 417 13.32 -1.34 -20.13
C ASN A 417 14.67 -1.74 -19.50
N ALA A 418 15.13 -1.09 -18.44
CA ALA A 418 16.46 -1.35 -17.91
C ALA A 418 16.48 -1.27 -16.39
N GLY A 419 16.86 -2.37 -15.76
CA GLY A 419 16.78 -2.56 -14.31
C GLY A 419 16.04 -3.86 -14.03
N ASP A 420 16.00 -4.28 -12.77
CA ASP A 420 15.26 -5.47 -12.37
C ASP A 420 13.80 -5.07 -12.07
N ASP A 421 12.93 -5.15 -13.08
CA ASP A 421 11.60 -4.55 -13.04
C ASP A 421 10.50 -5.52 -12.56
N ILE A 422 9.41 -4.99 -12.00
CA ILE A 422 8.18 -5.74 -11.75
C ILE A 422 7.04 -5.13 -12.56
N LEU A 423 6.49 -5.90 -13.49
CA LEU A 423 5.37 -5.49 -14.33
C LEU A 423 4.13 -6.33 -13.99
N ARG A 424 2.98 -5.67 -13.82
CA ARG A 424 1.69 -6.30 -13.56
C ARG A 424 0.66 -5.72 -14.50
N GLY A 425 0.08 -6.53 -15.39
CA GLY A 425 -0.98 -6.11 -16.32
C GLY A 425 -2.25 -5.75 -15.56
N GLY A 426 -2.85 -6.74 -14.90
CA GLY A 426 -4.04 -6.55 -14.08
C GLY A 426 -5.26 -7.21 -14.71
N GLU A 427 -6.33 -6.47 -14.93
CA GLU A 427 -7.53 -6.96 -15.61
C GLU A 427 -7.54 -6.56 -17.08
N GLY A 428 -7.39 -7.49 -18.03
CA GLY A 428 -7.60 -7.20 -19.45
C GLY A 428 -6.70 -7.99 -20.38
N HIS A 429 -6.40 -7.45 -21.54
CA HIS A 429 -5.50 -8.06 -22.51
C HIS A 429 -4.22 -7.24 -22.59
N ASP A 430 -3.24 -7.63 -21.79
CA ASP A 430 -2.09 -6.80 -21.51
C ASP A 430 -0.87 -7.15 -22.33
N TRP A 431 -0.01 -6.15 -22.53
CA TRP A 431 1.26 -6.28 -23.21
C TRP A 431 2.40 -5.86 -22.29
N LEU A 432 3.18 -6.82 -21.79
CA LEU A 432 4.28 -6.57 -20.87
C LEU A 432 5.61 -6.90 -21.54
N PHE A 433 6.56 -5.97 -21.47
CA PHE A 433 7.95 -6.16 -21.91
C PHE A 433 8.91 -5.78 -20.79
N GLY A 434 9.64 -6.75 -20.24
CA GLY A 434 10.62 -6.56 -19.17
C GLY A 434 11.77 -5.66 -19.62
N GLY A 435 12.60 -6.15 -20.54
CA GLY A 435 13.69 -5.37 -21.12
C GLY A 435 15.05 -5.99 -20.82
N ASN A 436 15.91 -5.26 -20.11
CA ASN A 436 17.18 -5.77 -19.62
C ASN A 436 17.15 -5.78 -18.10
N GLY A 437 17.58 -6.88 -17.49
CA GLY A 437 17.53 -7.06 -16.04
C GLY A 437 16.81 -8.36 -15.73
N ALA A 438 16.80 -8.77 -14.46
CA ALA A 438 16.02 -9.91 -14.02
C ALA A 438 14.60 -9.44 -13.68
N ASP A 439 13.70 -9.55 -14.65
CA ASP A 439 12.36 -8.97 -14.56
C ASP A 439 11.34 -9.96 -14.02
N LYS A 440 10.28 -9.44 -13.39
CA LYS A 440 9.09 -10.21 -13.01
C LYS A 440 7.86 -9.69 -13.73
N LEU A 441 7.27 -10.51 -14.59
CA LEU A 441 6.08 -10.17 -15.37
C LEU A 441 4.88 -10.97 -14.88
N VAL A 442 3.80 -10.29 -14.52
CA VAL A 442 2.52 -10.89 -14.12
C VAL A 442 1.44 -10.37 -15.06
N GLY A 443 0.84 -11.25 -15.88
CA GLY A 443 -0.20 -10.87 -16.84
C GLY A 443 -1.47 -10.45 -16.10
N GLY A 444 -2.09 -11.41 -15.42
CA GLY A 444 -3.29 -11.16 -14.65
C GLY A 444 -4.46 -11.88 -15.27
N ASN A 445 -5.63 -11.24 -15.32
CA ASN A 445 -6.81 -11.83 -15.92
C ASN A 445 -6.92 -11.43 -17.39
N GLY A 446 -7.02 -12.41 -18.28
CA GLY A 446 -7.30 -12.22 -19.70
C GLY A 446 -6.18 -12.79 -20.55
N ASP A 447 -6.31 -12.64 -21.87
CA ASP A 447 -5.34 -13.20 -22.82
C ASP A 447 -4.15 -12.23 -22.97
N ASP A 448 -3.03 -12.52 -22.31
CA ASP A 448 -1.89 -11.60 -22.19
C ASP A 448 -0.71 -11.94 -23.10
N TRP A 449 0.13 -10.94 -23.38
CA TRP A 449 1.43 -11.10 -24.02
C TRP A 449 2.53 -10.60 -23.09
N LEU A 450 3.45 -11.49 -22.70
CA LEU A 450 4.56 -11.20 -21.81
C LEU A 450 5.87 -11.58 -22.50
N ALA A 451 6.83 -10.66 -22.51
CA ALA A 451 8.19 -10.94 -22.95
C ALA A 451 9.23 -10.39 -21.97
N GLY A 452 10.09 -11.26 -21.47
CA GLY A 452 11.10 -10.92 -20.45
C GLY A 452 12.22 -10.10 -21.05
N GLY A 453 12.86 -10.61 -22.10
CA GLY A 453 13.90 -9.88 -22.82
C GLY A 453 15.27 -10.43 -22.52
N ALA A 454 16.11 -9.70 -21.79
CA ALA A 454 17.46 -10.11 -21.45
C ALA A 454 17.68 -10.12 -19.94
N GLY A 455 17.99 -11.28 -19.38
CA GLY A 455 18.15 -11.51 -17.96
C GLY A 455 17.48 -12.81 -17.57
N ASP A 456 17.54 -13.17 -16.29
CA ASP A 456 16.87 -14.36 -15.80
C ASP A 456 15.46 -13.95 -15.32
N ASP A 457 14.44 -14.13 -16.17
CA ASP A 457 13.11 -13.54 -15.95
C ASP A 457 12.12 -14.51 -15.30
N VAL A 458 11.14 -13.96 -14.58
CA VAL A 458 10.07 -14.70 -13.91
C VAL A 458 8.70 -14.29 -14.43
N PHE A 459 7.91 -15.26 -14.87
CA PHE A 459 6.58 -15.04 -15.44
C PHE A 459 5.48 -15.68 -14.61
N VAL A 460 4.36 -14.96 -14.48
CA VAL A 460 3.08 -15.51 -14.03
C VAL A 460 2.03 -15.08 -15.05
N GLY A 461 1.61 -15.99 -15.94
CA GLY A 461 0.60 -15.67 -16.97
C GLY A 461 -0.74 -15.25 -16.35
N GLY A 462 -1.25 -16.06 -15.42
CA GLY A 462 -2.59 -15.86 -14.84
C GLY A 462 -3.67 -16.64 -15.61
N PRO A 463 -4.97 -16.35 -15.38
CA PRO A 463 -6.06 -16.94 -16.12
C PRO A 463 -6.22 -16.33 -17.53
N GLY A 464 -6.26 -17.17 -18.56
CA GLY A 464 -6.39 -16.71 -19.94
C GLY A 464 -5.63 -17.54 -20.96
N GLN A 465 -5.59 -17.06 -22.20
CA GLN A 465 -4.73 -17.59 -23.26
C GLN A 465 -3.48 -16.71 -23.46
N ASP A 466 -2.45 -17.01 -22.68
CA ASP A 466 -1.29 -16.13 -22.60
C ASP A 466 -0.18 -16.56 -23.57
N SER A 467 0.62 -15.60 -24.03
CA SER A 467 1.85 -15.81 -24.79
C SER A 467 3.04 -15.32 -23.97
N LEU A 468 3.91 -16.25 -23.57
CA LEU A 468 5.08 -15.97 -22.71
C LEU A 468 6.35 -16.24 -23.50
N ILE A 469 7.21 -15.23 -23.59
CA ILE A 469 8.48 -15.27 -24.32
C ILE A 469 9.59 -14.94 -23.34
N GLY A 470 10.45 -15.89 -23.00
CA GLY A 470 11.56 -15.68 -22.05
C GLY A 470 12.58 -14.70 -22.63
N GLY A 471 13.43 -15.22 -23.51
CA GLY A 471 14.39 -14.40 -24.26
C GLY A 471 15.81 -14.89 -24.07
N LEU A 472 16.70 -14.00 -23.61
CA LEU A 472 18.08 -14.34 -23.28
C LEU A 472 18.22 -14.50 -21.77
N GLY A 473 18.55 -15.70 -21.31
CA GLY A 473 18.81 -15.94 -19.89
C GLY A 473 18.28 -17.30 -19.50
N ASN A 474 17.98 -17.48 -18.21
CA ASN A 474 17.29 -18.65 -17.69
C ASN A 474 15.93 -18.23 -17.14
N ASP A 475 14.90 -18.49 -17.93
CA ASP A 475 13.57 -17.97 -17.66
C ASP A 475 12.71 -19.00 -16.94
N VAL A 476 11.88 -18.51 -16.01
CA VAL A 476 11.03 -19.33 -15.15
C VAL A 476 9.57 -18.90 -15.29
N VAL A 477 8.68 -19.85 -15.57
CA VAL A 477 7.23 -19.63 -15.46
C VAL A 477 6.72 -20.28 -14.18
N GLN A 478 6.06 -19.48 -13.34
CA GLN A 478 5.53 -19.89 -12.04
C GLN A 478 4.03 -20.20 -12.09
N TYR A 479 3.66 -21.32 -11.49
CA TYR A 479 2.27 -21.77 -11.33
C TYR A 479 1.96 -22.01 -9.85
N GLN A 480 0.88 -21.41 -9.35
CA GLN A 480 0.37 -21.65 -8.00
C GLN A 480 -0.46 -22.96 -7.87
N ALA A 481 -0.19 -23.94 -8.74
CA ALA A 481 -0.90 -25.22 -8.77
C ALA A 481 0.11 -26.39 -8.90
N LEU A 482 -0.38 -27.62 -8.73
CA LEU A 482 0.48 -28.80 -8.82
C LEU A 482 0.74 -29.15 -10.29
N MET A 483 1.93 -29.69 -10.59
CA MET A 483 2.27 -30.10 -11.96
C MET A 483 1.24 -31.09 -12.57
N SER A 484 0.62 -31.93 -11.74
CA SER A 484 -0.40 -32.90 -12.17
C SER A 484 -1.66 -32.28 -12.75
N ASP A 485 -1.87 -30.99 -12.53
CA ASP A 485 -3.06 -30.26 -12.98
C ASP A 485 -2.92 -29.76 -14.43
N PHE A 486 -1.74 -29.96 -15.04
CA PHE A 486 -1.40 -29.43 -16.35
C PHE A 486 -1.17 -30.52 -17.40
N THR A 487 -1.49 -30.17 -18.64
CA THR A 487 -1.13 -30.93 -19.84
C THR A 487 -0.15 -30.15 -20.70
N PHE A 488 0.94 -30.79 -21.12
CA PHE A 488 1.97 -30.19 -21.97
C PHE A 488 1.84 -30.67 -23.42
N ARG A 489 1.80 -29.73 -24.38
CA ARG A 489 1.74 -30.04 -25.83
C ARG A 489 2.81 -29.27 -26.58
N GLY A 490 3.42 -29.87 -27.59
CA GLY A 490 4.45 -29.20 -28.41
C GLY A 490 5.84 -29.81 -28.24
N GLY A 491 6.87 -28.97 -28.15
CA GLY A 491 8.26 -29.39 -27.99
C GLY A 491 9.08 -28.40 -27.16
N PRO A 492 10.36 -28.69 -26.88
CA PRO A 492 11.15 -27.93 -25.91
C PRO A 492 11.44 -26.47 -26.31
N GLU A 493 11.36 -26.13 -27.59
CA GLU A 493 11.55 -24.75 -28.06
C GLU A 493 10.27 -23.92 -27.97
N GLN A 494 9.12 -24.55 -28.22
CA GLN A 494 7.81 -23.91 -28.15
C GLN A 494 6.76 -24.95 -27.73
N PHE A 495 6.02 -24.65 -26.67
CA PHE A 495 5.02 -25.55 -26.13
C PHE A 495 3.86 -24.82 -25.48
N GLN A 496 2.79 -25.56 -25.24
CA GLN A 496 1.62 -25.10 -24.52
C GLN A 496 1.53 -25.79 -23.16
N VAL A 497 1.25 -25.00 -22.13
CA VAL A 497 0.83 -25.47 -20.80
C VAL A 497 -0.66 -25.23 -20.68
N ILE A 498 -1.43 -26.30 -20.51
CA ILE A 498 -2.89 -26.26 -20.49
C ILE A 498 -3.36 -26.69 -19.10
N GLY A 499 -4.02 -25.79 -18.38
CA GLY A 499 -4.57 -26.03 -17.05
C GLY A 499 -6.00 -25.50 -16.89
N ALA A 500 -6.52 -25.50 -15.67
CA ALA A 500 -7.85 -24.98 -15.38
C ALA A 500 -7.98 -23.46 -15.60
N GLY A 501 -6.90 -22.72 -15.41
CA GLY A 501 -6.84 -21.27 -15.63
C GLY A 501 -6.77 -20.85 -17.10
N GLY A 502 -6.51 -21.78 -18.03
CA GLY A 502 -6.39 -21.45 -19.45
C GLY A 502 -5.23 -22.15 -20.15
N THR A 503 -4.76 -21.57 -21.26
CA THR A 503 -3.70 -22.15 -22.09
C THR A 503 -2.60 -21.14 -22.32
N GLN A 504 -1.40 -21.43 -21.83
CA GLN A 504 -0.24 -20.57 -22.00
C GLN A 504 0.64 -21.13 -23.10
N THR A 505 1.04 -20.29 -24.06
CA THR A 505 1.99 -20.61 -25.13
C THR A 505 3.35 -20.04 -24.76
N LEU A 506 4.33 -20.92 -24.54
CA LEU A 506 5.65 -20.58 -24.05
C LEU A 506 6.70 -20.74 -25.16
N LEU A 507 7.60 -19.77 -25.27
CA LEU A 507 8.73 -19.73 -26.20
C LEU A 507 10.00 -19.30 -25.44
N GLY A 508 11.08 -20.07 -25.57
CA GLY A 508 12.36 -19.73 -24.93
C GLY A 508 12.27 -19.67 -23.41
N ILE A 509 11.61 -20.65 -22.79
CA ILE A 509 11.52 -20.82 -21.33
C ILE A 509 12.35 -22.03 -20.92
N GLU A 510 13.21 -21.89 -19.91
CA GLU A 510 14.09 -22.96 -19.43
C GLU A 510 13.45 -23.78 -18.31
N PHE A 511 12.67 -23.15 -17.43
CA PHE A 511 12.12 -23.78 -16.23
C PHE A 511 10.64 -23.48 -16.03
N LEU A 512 9.92 -24.49 -15.52
CA LEU A 512 8.59 -24.31 -14.94
C LEU A 512 8.67 -24.59 -13.44
N GLU A 513 8.11 -23.69 -12.65
CA GLU A 513 8.01 -23.82 -11.20
C GLU A 513 6.55 -24.01 -10.80
N PHE A 514 6.25 -25.13 -10.17
CA PHE A 514 4.94 -25.46 -9.61
C PHE A 514 5.00 -25.41 -8.09
N ALA A 515 3.85 -25.40 -7.43
CA ALA A 515 3.75 -25.35 -5.97
C ALA A 515 4.52 -26.48 -5.24
N ASN A 516 4.80 -27.59 -5.91
CA ASN A 516 5.46 -28.77 -5.35
C ASN A 516 6.87 -29.07 -5.92
N GLU A 517 7.22 -28.53 -7.08
CA GLU A 517 8.48 -28.86 -7.77
C GLU A 517 8.84 -27.86 -8.86
N GLN A 518 10.13 -27.75 -9.16
CA GLN A 518 10.64 -27.06 -10.33
C GLN A 518 11.18 -28.09 -11.33
N ILE A 519 10.83 -27.94 -12.61
CA ILE A 519 11.23 -28.84 -13.68
C ILE A 519 11.83 -28.07 -14.85
N ALA A 520 12.95 -28.56 -15.37
CA ALA A 520 13.52 -28.02 -16.59
C ALA A 520 12.70 -28.47 -17.81
N VAL A 521 12.43 -27.56 -18.75
CA VAL A 521 11.54 -27.78 -19.90
C VAL A 521 11.96 -28.99 -20.75
N HIS A 522 13.27 -29.23 -20.90
CA HIS A 522 13.78 -30.39 -21.64
C HIS A 522 13.42 -31.75 -21.01
N SER A 523 12.96 -31.76 -19.76
CA SER A 523 12.51 -32.96 -19.04
C SER A 523 11.00 -33.18 -19.09
N LEU A 524 10.24 -32.30 -19.76
CA LEU A 524 8.77 -32.38 -19.81
C LEU A 524 8.26 -33.54 -20.67
N PRO A 525 7.17 -34.22 -20.23
CA PRO A 525 6.56 -35.30 -20.99
C PRO A 525 5.58 -34.76 -22.05
N PHE A 526 6.11 -34.16 -23.12
CA PHE A 526 5.28 -33.61 -24.19
C PHE A 526 4.35 -34.67 -24.82
N ALA A 527 3.06 -34.39 -24.89
CA ALA A 527 2.15 -35.17 -25.70
C ALA A 527 2.49 -34.97 -27.20
N SER A 528 2.28 -36.01 -28.02
CA SER A 528 2.68 -36.10 -29.44
C SER A 528 2.61 -34.79 -30.23
N SER A 529 3.64 -34.54 -31.06
CA SER A 529 3.91 -33.33 -31.84
C SER A 529 2.66 -32.74 -32.53
N ILE A 530 2.32 -31.50 -32.17
CA ILE A 530 1.49 -30.60 -32.99
C ILE A 530 2.46 -29.83 -33.93
N PRO A 531 2.10 -29.56 -35.20
CA PRO A 531 2.90 -28.69 -36.05
C PRO A 531 3.08 -27.31 -35.40
N LEU A 532 4.27 -26.70 -35.55
CA LEU A 532 4.52 -25.31 -35.13
C LEU A 532 3.37 -24.41 -35.62
N LEU A 533 2.74 -23.67 -34.70
CA LEU A 533 1.85 -22.58 -35.07
C LEU A 533 2.73 -21.42 -35.56
N GLU A 534 2.48 -20.93 -36.78
CA GLU A 534 2.90 -19.57 -37.16
C GLU A 534 2.06 -18.59 -36.34
N ILE A 535 2.73 -17.78 -35.51
CA ILE A 535 2.15 -16.70 -34.70
C ILE A 535 1.87 -15.49 -35.60
#